data_AF-A0A8S1EXT6-F1
#
_entry.id   AF-A0A8S1EXT6-F1
#
_cell.length_a   1.000
_cell.length_b   1.000
_cell.length_c   1.000
_cell.angle_alpha   90.00
_cell.angle_beta   90.00
_cell.angle_gamma   90.00
#
_symmetry.space_group_name_H-M   'P 1'
#
loop_
_entity.id
_entity.type
_entity.pdbx_description
1 polymer ?
#
loop_
_entity_poly.entity_id
_entity_poly.type
_entity_poly.pdbx_seq_one_letter_code
_entity_poly.pdbx_strand_id
1 'polypeptide(L)'
;MDFHENTSPDIKLFLHRIVIAYEAEAATYFNQCKTTKKFGKFNFKNFARKVFDPCPTEILGNLYVQLFETSSEYMHMHRKSQAGIRNVPQSILFIPELLMNIILAYQLPYQQKEAVPQSVEKSEDGSSTAEEKTSRKKKKSGSKNVI
;
A
#
# COMPACT_ATOMS: atom_id res chain seq x y z
N MET A 1 16.47 -34.55 11.16
CA MET A 1 17.10 -33.21 11.11
C MET A 1 15.96 -32.22 11.21
N ASP A 2 15.65 -31.79 12.42
CA ASP A 2 14.57 -30.84 12.70
C ASP A 2 15.12 -29.42 12.60
N PHE A 3 14.67 -28.69 11.59
CA PHE A 3 15.12 -27.34 11.26
C PHE A 3 14.06 -26.28 11.60
N HIS A 4 13.30 -26.47 12.70
CA HIS A 4 12.19 -25.56 13.02
C HIS A 4 12.03 -25.18 14.50
N GLU A 5 13.09 -25.28 15.30
CA GLU A 5 13.12 -24.70 16.64
C GLU A 5 14.17 -23.60 16.68
N ASN A 6 13.76 -22.40 16.29
CA ASN A 6 13.98 -21.17 17.05
C ASN A 6 13.64 -19.96 16.18
N THR A 7 12.81 -19.07 16.73
CA THR A 7 12.41 -17.76 16.17
C THR A 7 11.43 -17.77 15.00
N SER A 8 10.34 -18.54 15.08
CA SER A 8 9.11 -18.14 14.38
C SER A 8 8.21 -17.39 15.37
N PRO A 9 7.78 -16.14 15.11
CA PRO A 9 6.68 -15.57 15.87
C PRO A 9 5.50 -16.55 15.79
N ASP A 10 4.82 -16.83 16.90
CA ASP A 10 3.62 -17.66 16.89
C ASP A 10 2.69 -17.13 15.78
N ILE A 11 2.61 -17.88 14.69
CA ILE A 11 2.01 -17.42 13.44
C ILE A 11 0.53 -17.11 13.64
N LYS A 12 -0.11 -17.81 14.58
CA LYS A 12 -1.49 -17.57 15.00
C LYS A 12 -1.61 -16.23 15.70
N LEU A 13 -0.71 -15.94 16.63
CA LEU A 13 -0.64 -14.64 17.31
C LEU A 13 -0.32 -13.51 16.33
N PHE A 14 0.56 -13.75 15.36
CA PHE A 14 0.89 -12.77 14.32
C PHE A 14 -0.31 -12.47 13.42
N LEU A 15 -1.00 -13.50 12.93
CA LEU A 15 -2.26 -13.36 12.17
C LEU A 15 -3.32 -12.62 12.99
N HIS A 16 -3.48 -12.96 14.26
CA HIS A 16 -4.41 -12.27 15.16
C HIS A 16 -4.12 -10.76 15.27
N ARG A 17 -2.83 -10.40 15.41
CA ARG A 17 -2.39 -9.00 15.45
C ARG A 17 -2.67 -8.27 14.15
N ILE A 18 -2.46 -8.91 13.00
CA ILE A 18 -2.81 -8.34 11.69
C ILE A 18 -4.30 -8.01 11.63
N VAL A 19 -5.16 -8.95 12.03
CA VAL A 19 -6.62 -8.75 12.01
C VAL A 19 -7.05 -7.61 12.91
N ILE A 20 -6.57 -7.57 14.16
CA ILE A 20 -6.89 -6.48 15.09
C ILE A 20 -6.38 -5.12 14.57
N ALA A 21 -5.14 -5.08 14.07
CA ALA A 21 -4.55 -3.86 13.56
C ALA A 21 -5.31 -3.33 12.34
N TYR A 22 -5.72 -4.22 11.44
CA TYR A 22 -6.56 -3.86 10.30
C TYR A 22 -7.88 -3.24 10.76
N GLU A 23 -8.57 -3.85 11.73
CA GLU A 23 -9.85 -3.35 12.22
C GLU A 23 -9.73 -1.97 12.86
N ALA A 24 -8.67 -1.73 13.62
CA ALA A 24 -8.37 -0.43 14.22
C ALA A 24 -8.06 0.65 13.16
N GLU A 25 -7.23 0.32 12.17
CA GLU A 25 -6.87 1.27 11.10
C GLU A 25 -8.05 1.53 10.16
N ALA A 26 -8.83 0.51 9.82
CA ALA A 26 -10.06 0.65 9.05
C ALA A 26 -11.06 1.54 9.80
N ALA A 27 -11.24 1.32 11.11
CA ALA A 27 -12.12 2.16 11.94
C ALA A 27 -11.73 3.63 11.86
N THR A 28 -10.44 3.91 12.01
CA THR A 28 -9.91 5.26 11.92
C THR A 28 -10.13 5.86 10.53
N TYR A 29 -9.77 5.14 9.47
CA TYR A 29 -9.87 5.60 8.09
C TYR A 29 -11.31 5.89 7.68
N PHE A 30 -12.22 4.94 7.85
CA PHE A 30 -13.60 5.10 7.36
C PHE A 30 -14.40 6.11 8.20
N ASN A 31 -14.08 6.29 9.49
CA ASN A 31 -14.66 7.37 10.29
C ASN A 31 -14.21 8.75 9.78
N GLN A 32 -12.95 8.90 9.37
CA GLN A 32 -12.45 10.13 8.74
C GLN A 32 -13.06 10.38 7.34
N CYS A 33 -13.33 9.32 6.56
CA CYS A 33 -14.03 9.44 5.28
C CYS A 33 -15.47 9.95 5.46
N LYS A 34 -16.17 9.50 6.51
CA LYS A 34 -17.52 9.98 6.84
C LYS A 34 -17.54 11.48 7.16
N THR A 35 -16.56 11.98 7.91
CA THR A 35 -16.48 13.42 8.26
C THR A 35 -16.08 14.29 7.07
N THR A 36 -15.23 13.79 6.19
CA THR A 36 -14.70 14.55 5.05
C THR A 36 -15.51 14.42 3.76
N LYS A 37 -16.54 13.55 3.73
CA LYS A 37 -17.34 13.18 2.53
C LYS A 37 -16.49 12.66 1.36
N LYS A 38 -15.23 12.30 1.60
CA LYS A 38 -14.34 11.68 0.62
C LYS A 38 -14.31 10.19 0.90
N PHE A 39 -15.08 9.44 0.12
CA PHE A 39 -15.02 7.98 0.13
C PHE A 39 -13.82 7.53 -0.71
N GLY A 40 -12.87 6.86 -0.08
CA GLY A 40 -11.70 6.31 -0.75
C GLY A 40 -11.51 4.82 -0.42
N LYS A 41 -10.56 4.19 -1.11
CA LYS A 41 -10.13 2.82 -0.82
C LYS A 41 -9.14 2.83 0.35
N PHE A 42 -9.24 1.85 1.24
CA PHE A 42 -8.26 1.64 2.30
C PHE A 42 -6.86 1.47 1.70
N ASN A 43 -5.87 2.17 2.28
CA ASN A 43 -4.50 2.13 1.76
C ASN A 43 -3.73 0.94 2.36
N PHE A 44 -3.80 -0.21 1.68
CA PHE A 44 -3.08 -1.42 2.09
C PHE A 44 -1.56 -1.26 2.03
N LYS A 45 -1.01 -0.35 1.22
CA LYS A 45 0.45 -0.20 1.08
C LYS A 45 1.10 0.23 2.40
N ASN A 46 0.56 1.26 3.04
CA ASN A 46 1.11 1.74 4.31
C ASN A 46 0.91 0.72 5.43
N PHE A 47 -0.25 0.05 5.43
CA PHE A 47 -0.54 -0.99 6.40
C PHE A 47 0.42 -2.19 6.25
N ALA A 48 0.60 -2.68 5.02
CA ALA A 48 1.47 -3.80 4.73
C ALA A 48 2.93 -3.55 5.12
N ARG A 49 3.44 -2.34 4.92
CA ARG A 49 4.77 -1.95 5.39
C ARG A 49 4.90 -2.03 6.91
N LYS A 50 3.91 -1.56 7.67
CA LYS A 50 3.93 -1.71 9.14
C LYS A 50 3.96 -3.17 9.58
N VAL A 51 3.31 -4.05 8.83
CA VAL A 51 3.24 -5.49 9.13
C VAL A 51 4.56 -6.20 8.79
N PHE A 52 5.13 -5.93 7.60
CA PHE A 52 6.23 -6.73 7.06
C PHE A 52 7.60 -6.06 7.08
N ASP A 53 7.74 -4.73 7.14
CA ASP A 53 9.06 -4.06 7.28
C ASP A 53 9.85 -4.51 8.53
N PRO A 54 9.21 -4.86 9.68
CA PRO A 54 9.92 -5.41 10.84
C PRO A 54 10.43 -6.85 10.66
N CYS A 55 9.99 -7.56 9.62
CA CYS A 55 10.35 -8.95 9.38
C CYS A 55 11.59 -9.03 8.46
N PRO A 56 12.58 -9.89 8.74
CA PRO A 56 13.69 -10.13 7.83
C PRO A 56 13.21 -10.61 6.45
N THR A 57 13.79 -10.06 5.38
CA THR A 57 13.39 -10.37 4.00
C THR A 57 13.49 -11.85 3.68
N GLU A 58 14.48 -12.53 4.26
CA GLU A 58 14.80 -13.94 4.06
C GLU A 58 13.67 -14.86 4.53
N ILE A 59 12.86 -14.43 5.51
CA ILE A 59 11.77 -15.23 6.07
C ILE A 59 10.40 -14.89 5.48
N LEU A 60 10.27 -13.79 4.74
CA LEU A 60 8.97 -13.27 4.27
C LEU A 60 8.22 -14.27 3.38
N GLY A 61 8.92 -14.94 2.47
CA GLY A 61 8.30 -15.93 1.59
C GLY A 61 7.62 -17.06 2.37
N ASN A 62 8.33 -17.64 3.34
CA ASN A 62 7.80 -18.68 4.22
C ASN A 62 6.69 -18.14 5.12
N LEU A 63 6.85 -16.91 5.65
CA LEU A 63 5.86 -16.25 6.49
C LEU A 63 4.51 -16.10 5.76
N TYR A 64 4.53 -15.71 4.48
CA TYR A 64 3.31 -15.58 3.68
C TYR A 64 2.57 -16.90 3.54
N VAL A 65 3.28 -17.99 3.23
CA VAL A 65 2.69 -19.33 3.12
C VAL A 65 2.09 -19.75 4.46
N GLN A 66 2.85 -19.62 5.56
CA GLN A 66 2.38 -19.98 6.89
C GLN A 66 1.15 -19.19 7.34
N LEU A 67 1.05 -17.89 6.98
CA LEU A 67 -0.13 -17.08 7.24
C LEU A 67 -1.39 -17.63 6.56
N PHE A 68 -1.27 -18.08 5.30
CA PHE A 68 -2.40 -18.65 4.57
C PHE A 68 -2.80 -20.03 5.11
N GLU A 69 -1.83 -20.90 5.39
CA GLU A 69 -2.09 -22.22 5.99
C GLU A 69 -2.77 -22.09 7.36
N THR A 70 -2.31 -21.14 8.17
CA THR A 70 -2.88 -20.88 9.50
C THR A 70 -4.25 -20.20 9.44
N SER A 71 -4.60 -19.54 8.32
CA SER A 71 -5.81 -18.72 8.23
C SER A 71 -7.10 -19.51 8.46
N SER A 72 -7.17 -20.74 7.97
CA SER A 72 -8.34 -21.62 8.19
C SER A 72 -8.49 -21.96 9.68
N GLU A 73 -7.41 -22.39 10.33
CA GLU A 73 -7.43 -22.72 11.75
C GLU A 73 -7.80 -21.50 12.60
N TYR A 74 -7.24 -20.33 12.28
CA TYR A 74 -7.57 -19.08 12.94
C TYR A 74 -9.07 -18.75 12.85
N MET A 75 -9.67 -18.87 11.65
CA MET A 75 -11.10 -18.60 11.47
C MET A 75 -11.97 -19.54 12.32
N HIS A 76 -11.57 -20.81 12.45
CA HIS A 76 -12.25 -21.77 13.31
C HIS A 76 -12.11 -21.43 14.80
N MET A 77 -10.89 -21.15 15.27
CA MET A 77 -10.62 -20.83 16.67
C MET A 77 -11.35 -19.57 17.14
N HIS A 78 -11.34 -18.52 16.32
CA HIS A 78 -11.96 -17.23 16.66
C HIS A 78 -13.42 -17.13 16.24
N ARG A 79 -13.99 -18.18 15.62
CA ARG A 79 -15.35 -18.19 15.03
C ARG A 79 -15.61 -16.94 14.17
N LYS A 80 -14.60 -16.54 13.40
CA LYS A 80 -14.57 -15.26 12.68
C LYS A 80 -13.93 -15.45 11.31
N SER A 81 -14.73 -15.37 10.26
CA SER A 81 -14.30 -15.52 8.87
C SER A 81 -13.96 -14.20 8.18
N GLN A 82 -14.31 -13.07 8.81
CA GLN A 82 -14.17 -11.73 8.24
C GLN A 82 -13.52 -10.78 9.23
N ALA A 83 -12.74 -9.84 8.71
CA ALA A 83 -12.19 -8.71 9.44
C ALA A 83 -12.83 -7.43 8.93
N GLY A 84 -13.09 -6.47 9.82
CA GLY A 84 -13.65 -5.18 9.45
C GLY A 84 -14.62 -4.62 10.48
N ILE A 85 -15.17 -3.45 10.18
CA ILE A 85 -16.12 -2.77 11.06
C ILE A 85 -17.54 -3.18 10.64
N ARG A 86 -18.30 -3.76 11.57
CA ARG A 86 -19.67 -4.26 11.32
C ARG A 86 -20.60 -3.23 10.66
N ASN A 87 -20.43 -1.94 10.98
CA ASN A 87 -21.27 -0.85 10.49
C ASN A 87 -20.64 -0.09 9.30
N VAL A 88 -19.59 -0.64 8.69
CA VAL A 88 -18.94 -0.07 7.49
C VAL A 88 -18.69 -1.22 6.51
N PRO A 89 -19.66 -1.53 5.63
CA PRO A 89 -19.55 -2.66 4.70
C PRO A 89 -18.29 -2.59 3.81
N GLN A 90 -17.82 -1.40 3.45
CA GLN A 90 -16.62 -1.22 2.61
C GLN A 90 -15.31 -1.64 3.30
N SER A 91 -15.36 -1.88 4.62
CA SER A 91 -14.20 -2.33 5.42
C SER A 91 -14.20 -3.83 5.69
N ILE A 92 -15.23 -4.56 5.25
CA ILE A 92 -15.37 -5.98 5.57
C ILE A 92 -14.64 -6.79 4.49
N LEU A 93 -13.67 -7.59 4.91
CA LEU A 93 -12.91 -8.50 4.06
C LEU A 93 -12.89 -9.90 4.68
N PHE A 94 -12.84 -10.93 3.86
CA PHE A 94 -12.53 -12.28 4.36
C PHE A 94 -11.08 -12.34 4.86
N ILE A 95 -10.77 -13.18 5.85
CA ILE A 95 -9.39 -13.27 6.37
C ILE A 95 -8.35 -13.60 5.27
N PRO A 96 -8.58 -14.57 4.36
CA PRO A 96 -7.64 -14.83 3.27
C PRO A 96 -7.52 -13.66 2.28
N GLU A 97 -8.62 -12.94 2.04
CA GLU A 97 -8.64 -11.76 1.18
C GLU A 97 -7.83 -10.61 1.79
N LEU A 98 -7.97 -10.39 3.10
CA LEU A 98 -7.16 -9.43 3.84
C LEU A 98 -5.68 -9.77 3.69
N LEU A 99 -5.28 -11.01 3.94
CA LEU A 99 -3.89 -11.46 3.80
C LEU A 99 -3.37 -11.24 2.39
N MET A 100 -4.14 -11.61 1.37
CA MET A 100 -3.78 -11.39 -0.03
C MET A 100 -3.58 -9.90 -0.33
N ASN A 101 -4.49 -9.03 0.09
CA ASN A 101 -4.39 -7.59 -0.14
C ASN A 101 -3.15 -6.98 0.52
N ILE A 102 -2.78 -7.43 1.72
CA ILE A 102 -1.59 -6.94 2.43
C ILE A 102 -0.32 -7.44 1.73
N ILE A 103 -0.25 -8.73 1.42
CA ILE A 103 0.93 -9.34 0.78
C ILE A 103 1.16 -8.73 -0.60
N LEU A 104 0.12 -8.63 -1.43
CA LEU A 104 0.24 -7.99 -2.74
C LEU A 104 0.63 -6.52 -2.61
N ALA A 105 0.04 -5.77 -1.68
CA ALA A 105 0.42 -4.36 -1.48
C ALA A 105 1.87 -4.18 -1.01
N TYR A 106 2.45 -5.18 -0.34
CA TYR A 106 3.85 -5.21 0.05
C TYR A 106 4.78 -5.60 -1.11
N GLN A 107 4.40 -6.65 -1.83
CA GLN A 107 5.20 -7.24 -2.89
C GLN A 107 5.18 -6.43 -4.18
N LEU A 108 4.10 -5.70 -4.45
CA LEU A 108 4.02 -4.86 -5.64
C LEU A 108 5.13 -3.82 -5.53
N PRO A 109 6.18 -3.92 -6.39
CA PRO A 109 7.15 -2.86 -6.46
C PRO A 109 6.38 -1.60 -6.81
N TYR A 110 6.90 -0.44 -6.41
CA TYR A 110 6.63 0.79 -7.13
C TYR A 110 6.44 0.42 -8.61
N GLN A 111 5.26 0.69 -9.19
CA GLN A 111 5.15 0.78 -10.65
C GLN A 111 6.39 1.54 -11.05
N GLN A 112 7.33 0.84 -11.70
CA GLN A 112 8.66 1.31 -11.94
C GLN A 112 8.47 2.65 -12.65
N LYS A 113 8.73 3.77 -11.98
CA LYS A 113 9.42 4.83 -12.68
C LYS A 113 10.72 4.15 -13.03
N GLU A 114 10.79 3.67 -14.27
CA GLU A 114 12.01 3.22 -14.90
C GLU A 114 13.11 4.12 -14.36
N ALA A 115 14.10 3.52 -13.70
CA ALA A 115 15.35 4.19 -13.52
C ALA A 115 15.81 4.53 -14.93
N VAL A 116 15.52 5.76 -15.38
CA VAL A 116 16.23 6.34 -16.52
C VAL A 116 17.69 6.17 -16.13
N PRO A 117 18.49 5.39 -16.87
CA PRO A 117 19.91 5.41 -16.63
C PRO A 117 20.34 6.84 -16.91
N GLN A 118 20.63 7.61 -15.86
CA GLN A 118 21.46 8.79 -16.01
C GLN A 118 22.83 8.24 -16.37
N SER A 119 23.05 8.08 -17.67
CA SER A 119 24.38 8.00 -18.24
C SER A 119 25.20 9.12 -17.64
N VAL A 120 26.22 8.72 -16.92
CA VAL A 120 27.26 9.59 -16.39
C VAL A 120 27.96 10.20 -17.58
N GLU A 121 27.67 11.47 -17.88
CA GLU A 121 28.63 12.33 -18.57
C GLU A 121 29.05 13.42 -17.59
N LYS A 122 30.17 13.12 -16.92
CA LYS A 122 31.07 14.16 -16.42
C LYS A 122 31.53 14.98 -17.62
N SER A 123 31.30 16.27 -17.59
CA SER A 123 32.19 17.25 -18.22
C SER A 123 32.19 18.48 -17.31
N GLU A 124 33.33 18.70 -16.67
CA GLU A 124 33.63 19.92 -15.93
C GLU A 124 33.82 21.10 -16.91
N ASP A 125 33.45 22.27 -16.39
CA ASP A 125 34.05 23.59 -16.64
C ASP A 125 33.35 24.57 -17.60
N GLY A 126 33.24 25.83 -17.16
CA GLY A 126 32.97 26.98 -18.03
C GLY A 126 31.74 27.85 -17.73
N SER A 127 31.86 28.73 -16.74
CA SER A 127 31.14 30.01 -16.55
C SER A 127 30.53 30.67 -17.82
N SER A 128 29.28 31.18 -17.72
CA SER A 128 28.91 32.58 -18.06
C SER A 128 27.41 32.88 -17.88
N THR A 129 27.16 33.96 -17.14
CA THR A 129 25.95 34.78 -16.98
C THR A 129 25.32 35.26 -18.30
N ALA A 130 23.99 35.36 -18.37
CA ALA A 130 23.28 36.53 -18.95
C ALA A 130 21.75 36.44 -18.75
N GLU A 131 21.17 37.60 -18.48
CA GLU A 131 19.78 37.87 -18.12
C GLU A 131 18.81 37.96 -19.32
N GLU A 132 17.51 38.05 -18.99
CA GLU A 132 16.56 39.07 -19.47
C GLU A 132 15.44 38.70 -20.49
N LYS A 133 14.20 38.74 -19.94
CA LYS A 133 12.91 39.30 -20.39
C LYS A 133 12.54 39.33 -21.89
N THR A 134 11.30 38.92 -22.20
CA THR A 134 10.11 39.71 -22.67
C THR A 134 9.74 39.28 -24.09
N SER A 135 8.52 39.33 -24.64
CA SER A 135 7.17 39.74 -24.24
C SER A 135 6.17 39.27 -25.33
N ARG A 136 4.89 39.10 -24.94
CA ARG A 136 3.62 39.38 -25.68
C ARG A 136 3.49 39.01 -27.17
N LYS A 137 2.42 38.24 -27.49
CA LYS A 137 1.26 38.77 -28.26
C LYS A 137 0.01 37.87 -28.20
N LYS A 138 -1.06 38.43 -27.61
CA LYS A 138 -2.47 38.05 -27.86
C LYS A 138 -2.88 38.55 -29.24
N LYS A 139 -3.69 37.78 -29.98
CA LYS A 139 -4.67 38.33 -30.93
C LYS A 139 -6.01 37.59 -30.80
N LYS A 140 -7.04 38.37 -30.42
CA LYS A 140 -8.48 38.09 -30.52
C LYS A 140 -8.95 38.41 -31.94
N SER A 141 -9.88 37.61 -32.47
CA SER A 141 -11.08 37.99 -33.26
C SER A 141 -11.58 36.71 -33.95
N GLY A 142 -12.83 36.25 -33.90
CA GLY A 142 -14.10 36.86 -33.53
C GLY A 142 -15.11 36.55 -34.64
N SER A 143 -16.21 35.84 -34.30
CA SER A 143 -17.50 35.77 -35.03
C SER A 143 -17.49 35.13 -36.44
N LYS A 144 -18.51 34.45 -36.96
CA LYS A 144 -19.96 34.41 -36.71
C LYS A 144 -20.55 33.14 -37.38
N ASN A 145 -21.71 32.71 -36.91
CA ASN A 145 -22.60 31.66 -37.45
C ASN A 145 -22.93 31.76 -38.96
N VAL A 146 -23.49 30.65 -39.47
CA VAL A 146 -24.45 30.39 -40.58
C VAL A 146 -23.93 29.12 -41.29
N ILE A 147 -24.62 27.97 -41.30
CA ILE A 147 -26.00 27.66 -41.74
C ILE A 147 -26.61 26.59 -40.83
#